data_AF-A0A438ISF6-F1
#
_entry.id   AF-A0A438ISF6-F1
#
_cell.length_a   1.000
_cell.length_b   1.000
_cell.length_c   1.000
_cell.angle_alpha   90.00
_cell.angle_beta   90.00
_cell.angle_gamma   90.00
#
_symmetry.space_group_name_H-M   'P 1'
#
loop_
_entity.id
_entity.type
_entity.pdbx_description
1 polymer ?
#
loop_
_entity_poly.entity_id
_entity_poly.type
_entity_poly.pdbx_seq_one_letter_code
_entity_poly.pdbx_strand_id
1 'polypeptide(L)' 'MKTMIGEELEQKKAMKEEMYTLLNRGIWEFNNLPYEKDVVGCYWVFAIKYHLDRTIEWSKAWLVAKGILKLMV' A
#
# COMPACT_ATOMS: atom_id res chain seq x y z
N MET A 1 -10.16 21.97 12.63
CA MET A 1 -9.16 21.51 11.64
C MET A 1 -8.67 20.13 12.06
N LYS A 2 -9.23 19.04 11.51
CA LYS A 2 -8.65 17.70 11.71
C LYS A 2 -7.32 17.68 10.96
N THR A 3 -6.24 17.44 11.69
CA THR A 3 -4.87 17.54 11.20
C THR A 3 -4.58 16.41 10.21
N MET A 4 -4.02 16.77 9.04
CA MET A 4 -3.62 15.83 7.97
C MET A 4 -2.60 14.75 8.42
N ILE A 5 -2.10 14.86 9.65
CA ILE A 5 -1.12 13.96 10.28
C ILE A 5 -1.74 12.60 10.61
N GLY A 6 -3.03 12.55 10.97
CA GLY A 6 -3.69 11.30 11.37
C GLY A 6 -3.89 10.32 10.20
N GLU A 7 -4.16 10.82 9.01
CA GLU A 7 -4.39 10.00 7.81
C GLU A 7 -3.10 9.40 7.27
N GLU A 8 -2.00 10.17 7.27
CA GLU A 8 -0.69 9.70 6.82
C GLU A 8 -0.15 8.57 7.73
N LEU A 9 -0.35 8.69 9.05
CA LEU A 9 0.04 7.66 10.00
C LEU A 9 -0.72 6.35 9.75
N GLU A 10 -2.01 6.45 9.47
CA GLU A 10 -2.88 5.31 9.22
C GLU A 10 -2.56 4.64 7.87
N GLN A 11 -2.26 5.43 6.83
CA GLN A 11 -1.77 4.93 5.55
C GLN A 11 -0.44 4.17 5.71
N LYS A 12 0.52 4.73 6.46
CA LYS A 12 1.81 4.07 6.75
C LYS A 12 1.62 2.76 7.52
N LYS A 13 0.62 2.69 8.39
CA LYS A 13 0.26 1.46 9.11
C LYS A 13 -0.27 0.40 8.15
N ALA A 14 -1.24 0.74 7.30
CA ALA A 14 -1.78 -0.16 6.30
C ALA A 14 -0.71 -0.68 5.31
N MET A 15 0.24 0.19 4.89
CA MET A 15 1.38 -0.24 4.06
C MET A 15 2.23 -1.31 4.74
N LYS A 16 2.55 -1.10 6.02
CA LYS A 16 3.37 -2.05 6.78
C LYS A 16 2.66 -3.39 6.94
N GLU A 17 1.36 -3.37 7.21
CA GLU A 17 0.55 -4.59 7.33
C GLU A 17 0.52 -5.38 6.02
N GLU A 18 0.28 -4.72 4.89
CA GLU A 18 0.32 -5.37 3.57
C GLU A 18 1.72 -5.92 3.27
N MET A 19 2.77 -5.12 3.51
CA MET A 19 4.14 -5.55 3.26
C MET A 19 4.50 -6.78 4.09
N TYR A 20 4.13 -6.80 5.37
CA TYR A 20 4.35 -7.95 6.25
C TYR A 20 3.57 -9.19 5.80
N THR A 21 2.35 -8.99 5.30
CA THR A 21 1.51 -10.05 4.75
C THR A 21 2.14 -10.67 3.49
N LEU A 22 2.67 -9.84 2.58
CA LEU A 22 3.34 -10.30 1.37
C LEU A 22 4.61 -11.11 1.67
N LEU A 23 5.40 -10.64 2.66
CA LEU A 23 6.61 -11.33 3.13
C LEU A 23 6.27 -12.67 3.80
N ASN A 24 5.29 -12.67 4.73
CA ASN A 24 4.89 -13.88 5.45
C ASN A 24 4.30 -14.95 4.53
N ARG A 25 3.62 -14.55 3.46
CA ARG A 25 3.08 -15.48 2.46
C ARG A 25 4.13 -16.01 1.49
N GLY A 26 5.37 -15.49 1.53
CA GLY A 26 6.43 -15.86 0.59
C GLY A 26 6.15 -15.46 -0.86
N ILE A 27 5.21 -14.54 -1.09
CA ILE A 27 4.90 -14.04 -2.43
C ILE A 27 5.96 -13.03 -2.87
N TRP A 28 6.47 -12.25 -1.91
CA TRP A 28 7.50 -11.25 -2.13
C TRP A 28 8.71 -11.56 -1.26
N GLU A 29 9.88 -11.44 -1.86
CA GLU A 29 11.17 -11.46 -1.18
C GLU A 29 11.97 -10.21 -1.55
N PHE A 30 12.67 -9.64 -0.57
CA PHE A 30 13.57 -8.53 -0.82
C PHE A 30 14.87 -9.06 -1.41
N ASN A 31 14.96 -9.06 -2.73
CA ASN A 31 16.19 -9.37 -3.43
C ASN A 31 16.88 -8.12 -3.95
N ASN A 32 18.20 -8.16 -3.97
CA ASN A 32 18.98 -7.18 -4.72
C ASN A 32 18.62 -7.33 -6.20
N LEU A 33 18.53 -6.20 -6.89
CA LEU A 33 18.29 -6.18 -8.33
C LEU A 33 19.39 -7.01 -9.02
N PRO A 34 19.04 -8.10 -9.74
CA PRO A 34 20.02 -8.82 -10.51
C PRO A 34 20.64 -7.90 -11.57
N TYR A 35 21.95 -8.02 -11.76
CA TYR A 35 22.68 -7.31 -12.81
C TYR A 35 22.00 -7.60 -14.16
N GLU A 36 21.70 -6.55 -14.93
CA GLU A 36 21.02 -6.59 -16.25
C GLU A 36 19.49 -6.74 -16.27
N LYS A 37 18.77 -6.56 -15.16
CA LYS A 37 17.30 -6.49 -15.19
C LYS A 37 16.78 -5.08 -14.92
N ASP A 38 15.78 -4.67 -15.71
CA ASP A 38 15.03 -3.44 -15.46
C ASP A 38 14.03 -3.64 -14.32
N VAL A 39 14.00 -2.69 -13.39
CA VAL A 39 13.02 -2.66 -12.32
C VAL A 39 11.67 -2.21 -12.87
N VAL A 40 10.64 -3.01 -12.66
CA VAL A 40 9.26 -2.52 -12.81
C VAL A 40 8.97 -1.63 -11.62
N GLY A 41 8.79 -0.33 -11.86
CA GLY A 41 8.37 0.59 -10.80
C GLY A 41 7.05 0.13 -10.16
N CYS A 42 6.83 0.44 -8.90
CA CYS A 42 5.57 0.17 -8.21
C CYS A 42 5.06 1.43 -7.50
N TYR A 43 3.78 1.45 -7.21
CA TYR A 43 3.15 2.51 -6.42
C TYR A 43 2.19 1.91 -5.41
N TRP A 44 1.97 2.66 -4.33
CA TRP A 44 1.00 2.29 -3.30
C TRP A 44 -0.35 2.93 -3.62
N VAL A 45 -1.41 2.13 -3.53
CA VAL A 45 -2.80 2.58 -3.62
C VAL A 45 -3.42 2.47 -2.25
N PHE A 46 -4.09 3.53 -1.81
CA PHE A 46 -4.71 3.62 -0.49
C PHE A 46 -6.21 3.77 -0.63
N ALA A 47 -6.96 3.04 0.20
CA ALA A 47 -8.38 3.25 0.40
C ALA A 47 -8.65 3.52 1.89
N ILE A 48 -9.39 4.59 2.17
CA ILE A 48 -9.81 4.94 3.52
C ILE A 48 -11.34 4.97 3.52
N LYS A 49 -11.95 4.23 4.44
CA LYS A 49 -13.37 4.36 4.73
C LYS A 49 -13.53 5.22 5.97
N TYR A 50 -14.44 6.19 5.88
CA TYR A 50 -14.79 7.05 7.00
C TYR A 50 -16.17 6.68 7.55
N HIS A 51 -16.31 6.84 8.86
CA HIS A 51 -17.59 6.89 9.55
C HIS A 51 -18.35 8.19 9.24
N LEU A 52 -19.64 8.24 9.57
CA LEU A 52 -20.49 9.42 9.38
C LEU A 52 -19.99 10.65 10.18
N ASP A 53 -19.32 10.42 11.31
CA ASP A 53 -18.67 11.44 12.15
C ASP A 53 -17.29 11.89 11.60
N ARG A 54 -16.94 11.43 10.39
CA ARG A 54 -15.66 11.66 9.70
C ARG A 54 -14.44 11.10 10.44
N THR A 55 -14.60 10.11 11.32
CA THR A 55 -13.49 9.32 11.85
C THR A 55 -13.13 8.19 10.87
N ILE A 56 -11.91 7.66 10.94
CA ILE A 56 -11.48 6.58 10.05
C ILE A 56 -12.06 5.28 10.60
N GLU A 57 -12.85 4.57 9.79
CA GLU A 57 -13.40 3.25 10.12
C GLU A 57 -12.36 2.17 9.82
N TRP A 58 -11.79 2.21 8.62
CA TRP A 58 -10.69 1.33 8.24
C TRP A 58 -9.86 1.94 7.11
N SER A 59 -8.62 1.49 7.03
CA SER A 59 -7.67 1.82 5.96
C SER A 59 -7.15 0.54 5.31
N LYS A 60 -6.90 0.59 3.99
CA LYS A 60 -6.21 -0.48 3.25
C LYS A 60 -5.17 0.13 2.34
N ALA A 61 -4.10 -0.63 2.14
CA ALA A 61 -3.04 -0.33 1.20
C ALA A 61 -2.80 -1.54 0.29
N TRP A 62 -2.51 -1.27 -0.98
CA TRP A 62 -2.12 -2.28 -1.96
C TRP A 62 -0.88 -1.82 -2.71
N LEU A 63 -0.01 -2.76 -3.03
CA LEU A 63 1.16 -2.53 -3.86
C LEU A 63 0.86 -2.91 -5.32
N VAL A 64 1.01 -1.96 -6.24
CA VAL A 64 0.66 -2.16 -7.66
C VAL A 64 1.86 -1.89 -8.54
N ALA A 65 2.09 -2.74 -9.54
CA ALA A 65 3.13 -2.57 -10.54
C ALA A 65 2.76 -1.49 -11.57
N LYS A 66 3.73 -0.64 -11.91
CA LYS A 66 3.62 0.39 -12.93
C LYS A 66 3.36 -0.26 -14.29
N GLY A 67 2.20 0.01 -14.88
CA GLY A 67 1.78 -0.54 -16.18
C GLY A 67 0.63 -1.54 -16.10
N ILE A 68 0.29 -2.05 -14.91
CA ILE A 68 -0.91 -2.86 -14.68
C ILE A 68 -2.00 -1.97 -14.07
N LEU A 69 -2.57 -1.08 -14.89
CA LEU A 69 -3.72 -0.23 -14.50
C LEU A 69 -5.07 -0.84 -14.90
N LYS A 70 -5.08 -2.11 -15.32
CA LYS A 70 -6.31 -2.77 -15.76
C LYS A 70 -7.02 -3.42 -14.57
N LEU A 71 -7.98 -2.65 -14.02
CA LEU A 71 -9.12 -3.09 -13.21
C LEU A 71 -8.80 -3.53 -11.76
N MET A 72 -8.66 -2.56 -10.85
CA MET A 72 -9.30 -2.69 -9.54
C MET A 72 -10.78 -2.33 -9.75
N VAL A 73 -11.64 -3.33 -9.90
CA VAL A 73 -13.10 -3.21 -9.76
C VAL A 73 -13.50 -3.88 -8.46
#